data_AF-A0A9W9YDS2-F1
#
_entry.id   AF-A0A9W9YDS2-F1
#
_cell.length_a   1.000
_cell.length_b   1.000
_cell.length_c   1.000
_cell.angle_alpha   90.00
_cell.angle_beta   90.00
_cell.angle_gamma   90.00
#
_symmetry.space_group_name_H-M   'P 1'
#
loop_
_entity.id
_entity.type
_entity.pdbx_description
1 polymer ?
#
loop_
_entity_poly.entity_id
_entity_poly.type
_entity_poly.pdbx_seq_one_letter_code
_entity_poly.pdbx_strand_id
1 'polypeptide(L)'
;MSDGRFPDNDKAVPIPGESSPKENNDPLCEDYDESNTGSLVQTSMQLTEGIKNLQRENDDLRAKVQELSGQKYGDPDREALKSHRVQDNADTSHGSQQGYAADIIWLKELLTEKQKEVDRYRERLAAMSERKFIQDQRATENILSNNRQSELENQYIAEFRDGKRVDAIKIIKDSTTGPQGPQASRLACLIFEVSYECAATVRKNFTDMTETLLDNLVTQAPSIGGKKPDSSKLFPDPRSSSNGASTAVQDALNEVMVLVKEKAVNHELKELVETVEEDLETKWIEQRDQHQRNNEDILPPYDGPLTASLTKYIEYCCQFSWRMVTQVPPVKIGYQIPTAYDPKSHNENSSFAGKGKITASTQIRCYLWPTLLDCDNDVIKKGDVVLYRTNIYGF
;
A
#
# COMPACT_ATOMS: atom_id res chain seq x y z
N MET A 1 -69.87 -1.53 13.17
CA MET A 1 -70.09 -2.49 14.28
C MET A 1 -68.86 -3.39 14.28
N SER A 2 -67.75 -2.95 14.90
CA SER A 2 -67.40 -3.18 16.33
C SER A 2 -67.09 -4.67 16.52
N ASP A 3 -65.90 -5.17 16.89
CA ASP A 3 -64.75 -4.70 17.69
C ASP A 3 -63.49 -5.45 17.16
N GLY A 4 -62.23 -5.02 17.29
CA GLY A 4 -61.61 -4.31 18.40
C GLY A 4 -60.95 -5.32 19.37
N ARG A 5 -59.70 -5.75 19.10
CA ARG A 5 -58.72 -6.12 20.14
C ARG A 5 -57.31 -6.41 19.60
N PHE A 6 -56.39 -5.50 19.93
CA PHE A 6 -54.96 -5.74 20.07
C PHE A 6 -54.69 -6.66 21.26
N PRO A 7 -53.50 -7.28 21.30
CA PRO A 7 -52.74 -7.20 22.54
C PRO A 7 -51.31 -6.71 22.29
N ASP A 8 -50.96 -5.70 23.10
CA ASP A 8 -49.61 -5.33 23.48
C ASP A 8 -48.85 -6.52 24.05
N ASN A 9 -47.56 -6.61 23.75
CA ASN A 9 -46.61 -7.30 24.59
C ASN A 9 -45.26 -6.56 24.53
N ASP A 10 -45.16 -5.56 25.40
CA ASP A 10 -43.90 -5.05 25.91
C ASP A 10 -43.09 -6.20 26.52
N LYS A 11 -41.96 -6.52 25.90
CA LYS A 11 -40.86 -7.19 26.58
C LYS A 11 -39.61 -6.35 26.43
N ALA A 12 -39.34 -5.61 27.51
CA ALA A 12 -38.05 -5.01 27.80
C ALA A 12 -36.94 -6.08 27.70
N VAL A 13 -35.97 -5.82 26.83
CA VAL A 13 -34.72 -6.58 26.76
C VAL A 13 -33.68 -5.81 27.58
N PRO A 14 -32.94 -6.46 28.50
CA PRO A 14 -31.98 -5.79 29.36
C PRO A 14 -30.72 -5.38 28.58
N ILE A 15 -30.24 -4.17 28.88
CA ILE A 15 -28.93 -3.64 28.49
C ILE A 15 -27.84 -4.43 29.24
N PRO A 16 -26.87 -5.08 28.56
CA PRO A 16 -25.65 -5.55 29.20
C PRO A 16 -24.66 -4.40 29.31
N GLY A 17 -24.21 -4.16 30.53
CA GLY A 17 -23.40 -3.03 30.93
C GLY A 17 -21.97 -3.02 30.37
N GLU A 18 -21.42 -1.81 30.42
CA GLU A 18 -20.03 -1.47 30.25
C GLU A 18 -19.13 -2.37 31.13
N SER A 19 -18.20 -3.07 30.50
CA SER A 19 -17.07 -3.70 31.18
C SER A 19 -15.78 -3.11 30.63
N SER A 20 -15.06 -2.43 31.52
CA SER A 20 -13.73 -1.85 31.30
C SER A 20 -12.72 -2.88 30.74
N PRO A 21 -11.73 -2.45 29.94
CA PRO A 21 -10.72 -3.34 29.42
C PRO A 21 -9.73 -3.74 30.52
N LYS A 22 -9.51 -5.05 30.67
CA LYS A 22 -8.39 -5.60 31.44
C LYS A 22 -7.13 -5.49 30.60
N GLU A 23 -6.19 -4.70 31.08
CA GLU A 23 -4.78 -4.80 30.73
C GLU A 23 -4.28 -6.20 31.07
N ASN A 24 -3.77 -6.92 30.07
CA ASN A 24 -2.85 -8.03 30.27
C ASN A 24 -1.59 -7.71 29.45
N ASN A 25 -0.52 -7.46 30.20
CA ASN A 25 0.85 -7.37 29.72
C ASN A 25 1.40 -8.77 29.36
N ASP A 26 2.51 -8.71 28.62
CA ASP A 26 3.60 -9.70 28.48
C ASP A 26 3.57 -10.63 27.24
N PRO A 27 4.74 -11.05 26.73
CA PRO A 27 5.62 -10.28 25.81
C PRO A 27 6.10 -11.17 24.63
N LEU A 28 7.14 -10.73 23.90
CA LEU A 28 8.00 -11.46 22.90
C LEU A 28 7.65 -11.12 21.42
N CYS A 29 8.44 -10.34 20.67
CA CYS A 29 9.81 -10.55 20.13
C CYS A 29 9.98 -11.96 19.53
N GLU A 30 10.46 -12.20 18.31
CA GLU A 30 11.04 -11.50 17.16
C GLU A 30 10.74 -12.44 15.95
N ASP A 31 10.66 -12.02 14.70
CA ASP A 31 11.82 -11.90 13.80
C ASP A 31 11.36 -11.17 12.54
N TYR A 32 11.56 -9.86 12.48
CA TYR A 32 11.54 -9.11 11.23
C TYR A 32 13.00 -8.90 10.83
N ASP A 33 13.29 -8.95 9.52
CA ASP A 33 14.61 -8.66 8.94
C ASP A 33 15.15 -7.28 9.39
N GLU A 34 15.82 -7.27 10.54
CA GLU A 34 16.35 -6.07 11.22
C GLU A 34 17.51 -5.43 10.46
N SER A 35 18.10 -6.10 9.46
CA SER A 35 19.33 -5.59 8.84
C SER A 35 19.11 -4.32 8.01
N ASN A 36 17.95 -4.17 7.38
CA ASN A 36 17.67 -3.03 6.48
C ASN A 36 16.92 -1.89 7.20
N THR A 37 15.97 -2.23 8.08
CA THR A 37 15.30 -1.25 8.95
C THR A 37 16.25 -0.73 10.02
N GLY A 38 17.10 -1.58 10.59
CA GLY A 38 18.12 -1.22 11.57
C GLY A 38 19.16 -0.27 10.99
N SER A 39 19.62 -0.51 9.75
CA SER A 39 20.52 0.41 9.05
C SER A 39 19.89 1.79 8.81
N LEU A 40 18.60 1.84 8.46
CA LEU A 40 17.89 3.10 8.24
C LEU A 40 17.59 3.85 9.54
N VAL A 41 17.19 3.14 10.60
CA VAL A 41 16.99 3.70 11.94
C VAL A 41 18.32 4.22 12.48
N GLN A 42 19.42 3.48 12.30
CA GLN A 42 20.76 3.89 12.69
C GLN A 42 21.22 5.14 11.92
N THR A 43 20.98 5.19 10.61
CA THR A 43 21.30 6.35 9.78
C THR A 43 20.45 7.57 10.18
N SER A 44 19.16 7.37 10.44
CA SER A 44 18.25 8.41 10.93
C SER A 44 18.66 8.91 12.33
N MET A 45 19.07 8.01 13.22
CA MET A 45 19.60 8.36 14.55
C MET A 45 20.90 9.15 14.44
N GLN A 46 21.84 8.73 13.57
CA GLN A 46 23.08 9.45 13.32
C GLN A 46 22.83 10.85 12.76
N LEU A 47 21.88 10.99 11.82
CA LEU A 47 21.51 12.28 11.26
C LEU A 47 20.82 13.17 12.30
N THR A 48 19.93 12.61 13.12
CA THR A 48 19.25 13.31 14.21
C THR A 48 20.24 13.78 15.27
N GLU A 49 21.22 12.95 15.62
CA GLU A 49 22.28 13.30 16.55
C GLU A 49 23.22 14.36 15.96
N GLY A 50 23.51 14.28 14.66
CA GLY A 50 24.21 15.32 13.91
C GLY A 50 23.48 16.66 13.96
N ILE A 51 22.16 16.67 13.76
CA ILE A 51 21.32 17.88 13.85
C ILE A 51 21.34 18.43 15.29
N LYS A 52 21.21 17.57 16.31
CA LYS A 52 21.29 18.00 17.71
C LYS A 52 22.65 18.58 18.08
N ASN A 53 23.74 18.00 17.57
CA ASN A 53 25.10 18.52 17.76
C ASN A 53 25.25 19.90 17.12
N LEU A 54 24.83 20.05 15.86
CA LEU A 54 24.86 21.33 15.14
C LEU A 54 23.96 22.38 15.81
N GLN A 55 22.82 21.98 16.37
CA GLN A 55 21.92 22.89 17.07
C GLN A 55 22.51 23.35 18.40
N ARG A 56 23.16 22.45 19.16
CA ARG A 56 23.96 22.81 20.34
C ARG A 56 25.12 23.76 20.00
N GLU A 57 25.82 23.50 18.91
CA GLU A 57 26.92 24.37 18.45
C GLU A 57 26.40 25.75 18.03
N ASN A 58 25.24 25.82 17.37
CA ASN A 58 24.59 27.08 17.01
C ASN A 58 24.13 27.86 18.27
N ASP A 59 23.61 27.17 19.28
CA ASP A 59 23.24 27.79 20.56
C ASP A 59 24.47 28.31 21.33
N ASP A 60 25.59 27.56 21.33
CA ASP A 60 26.87 28.01 21.93
C ASP A 60 27.44 29.23 21.19
N LEU A 61 27.41 29.22 19.86
CA LEU A 61 27.84 30.36 19.05
C LEU A 61 26.96 31.58 19.28
N ARG A 62 25.63 31.41 19.40
CA ARG A 62 24.71 32.50 19.79
C ARG A 62 25.05 33.06 21.17
N ALA A 63 25.32 32.20 22.14
CA ALA A 63 25.73 32.61 23.48
C ALA A 63 27.05 33.40 23.47
N LYS A 64 28.08 32.92 22.73
CA LYS A 64 29.35 33.63 22.56
C LYS A 64 29.20 34.98 21.85
N VAL A 65 28.37 35.07 20.82
CA VAL A 65 28.08 36.34 20.14
C VAL A 65 27.35 37.30 21.09
N GLN A 66 26.48 36.79 21.96
CA GLN A 66 25.79 37.59 22.97
C GLN A 66 26.74 38.06 24.10
N GLU A 67 27.69 37.21 24.51
CA GLU A 67 28.74 37.56 25.49
C GLU A 67 29.71 38.62 24.94
N LEU A 68 30.19 38.43 23.70
CA LEU A 68 31.07 39.38 23.02
C LEU A 68 30.37 40.72 22.72
N SER A 69 29.05 40.72 22.51
CA SER A 69 28.28 41.96 22.34
C SER A 69 27.87 42.61 23.67
N GLY A 70 27.76 41.83 24.75
CA GLY A 70 27.49 42.30 26.12
C GLY A 70 28.69 42.92 26.83
N GLN A 71 29.92 42.71 26.33
CA GLN A 71 31.16 43.28 26.90
C GLN A 71 31.39 44.77 26.58
N LYS A 72 30.31 45.54 26.33
CA LYS A 72 30.33 47.00 26.22
C LYS A 72 29.59 47.64 27.40
N TYR A 73 30.37 48.40 28.18
CA TYR A 73 30.02 49.37 29.22
C TYR A 73 29.74 48.87 30.65
N GLY A 74 30.61 49.30 31.57
CA GLY A 74 30.31 49.46 32.99
C GLY A 74 31.54 49.67 33.88
N ASP A 75 32.13 50.88 33.89
CA ASP A 75 32.46 51.63 35.12
C ASP A 75 33.06 53.04 34.79
N PRO A 76 32.34 54.16 35.00
CA PRO A 76 32.84 55.51 34.79
C PRO A 76 33.22 56.18 36.12
N ASP A 77 34.18 55.64 36.87
CA ASP A 77 34.71 56.34 38.05
C ASP A 77 36.19 55.98 38.35
N ARG A 78 37.09 56.32 37.42
CA ARG A 78 38.53 56.39 37.74
C ARG A 78 39.35 57.30 36.82
N GLU A 79 38.95 58.57 36.72
CA GLU A 79 39.76 59.64 36.14
C GLU A 79 40.25 60.59 37.24
N ALA A 80 41.37 60.23 37.89
CA ALA A 80 42.30 61.19 38.47
C ALA A 80 43.67 60.52 38.64
N LEU A 81 44.68 61.07 37.97
CA LEU A 81 46.08 60.63 37.85
C LEU A 81 46.34 59.43 36.92
N LYS A 82 46.60 59.73 35.63
CA LYS A 82 47.71 59.16 34.83
C LYS A 82 47.81 59.81 33.43
N SER A 83 48.02 61.13 33.39
CA SER A 83 48.48 61.81 32.18
C SER A 83 49.99 61.63 32.05
N HIS A 84 50.42 60.59 31.32
CA HIS A 84 51.68 60.51 30.53
C HIS A 84 52.02 59.10 29.99
N ARG A 85 51.06 58.15 29.94
CA ARG A 85 51.32 56.81 29.36
C ARG A 85 50.17 56.24 28.53
N VAL A 86 49.33 57.10 27.94
CA VAL A 86 48.04 56.72 27.32
C VAL A 86 48.05 56.83 25.79
N GLN A 87 49.03 57.50 25.17
CA GLN A 87 49.05 57.64 23.70
C GLN A 87 49.38 56.32 22.97
N ASP A 88 50.31 55.51 23.49
CA ASP A 88 50.74 54.26 22.80
C ASP A 88 49.75 53.08 22.95
N ASN A 89 48.87 53.12 23.96
CA ASN A 89 47.90 52.03 24.23
C ASN A 89 46.52 52.28 23.59
N ALA A 90 46.20 53.51 23.21
CA ALA A 90 44.93 53.85 22.55
C ALA A 90 44.90 53.33 21.10
N ASP A 91 46.03 53.43 20.38
CA ASP A 91 46.15 52.93 19.01
C ASP A 91 46.16 51.40 18.94
N THR A 92 46.75 50.72 19.94
CA THR A 92 46.69 49.25 20.04
C THR A 92 45.28 48.76 20.39
N SER A 93 44.59 49.46 21.30
CA SER A 93 43.21 49.13 21.70
C SER A 93 42.20 49.34 20.57
N HIS A 94 42.37 50.39 19.77
CA HIS A 94 41.48 50.69 18.65
C HIS A 94 41.66 49.71 17.47
N GLY A 95 42.90 49.27 17.21
CA GLY A 95 43.21 48.23 16.23
C GLY A 95 42.67 46.84 16.64
N SER A 96 42.76 46.49 17.92
CA SER A 96 42.15 45.25 18.44
C SER A 96 40.61 45.29 18.36
N GLN A 97 39.97 46.41 18.68
CA GLN A 97 38.51 46.57 18.56
C GLN A 97 38.00 46.46 17.11
N GLN A 98 38.77 46.93 16.12
CA GLN A 98 38.43 46.75 14.71
C GLN A 98 38.56 45.29 14.25
N GLY A 99 39.56 44.55 14.75
CA GLY A 99 39.70 43.12 14.49
C GLY A 99 38.49 42.32 14.98
N TYR A 100 38.07 42.55 16.23
CA TYR A 100 36.88 41.89 16.79
C TYR A 100 35.58 42.26 16.05
N ALA A 101 35.46 43.49 15.56
CA ALA A 101 34.29 43.89 14.78
C ALA A 101 34.20 43.15 13.44
N ALA A 102 35.34 42.94 12.76
CA ALA A 102 35.42 42.17 11.53
C ALA A 102 35.09 40.69 11.77
N ASP A 103 35.63 40.09 12.84
CA ASP A 103 35.35 38.70 13.22
C ASP A 103 33.87 38.48 13.56
N ILE A 104 33.23 39.44 14.23
CA ILE A 104 31.80 39.38 14.54
C ILE A 104 30.94 39.44 13.26
N ILE A 105 31.33 40.26 12.28
CA ILE A 105 30.62 40.33 11.00
C ILE A 105 30.76 39.00 10.25
N TRP A 106 31.97 38.46 10.18
CA TRP A 106 32.24 37.17 9.54
C TRP A 106 31.47 36.01 10.20
N LEU A 107 31.46 35.94 11.53
CA LEU A 107 30.71 34.92 12.27
C LEU A 107 29.19 35.02 12.03
N LYS A 108 28.65 36.23 11.88
CA LYS A 108 27.22 36.43 11.56
C LYS A 108 26.89 35.95 10.15
N GLU A 109 27.75 36.21 9.19
CA GLU A 109 27.59 35.71 7.82
C GLU A 109 27.65 34.18 7.79
N LEU A 110 28.64 33.58 8.45
CA LEU A 110 28.77 32.12 8.56
C LEU A 110 27.57 31.48 9.25
N LEU A 111 27.06 32.08 10.32
CA LEU A 111 25.87 31.59 11.04
C LEU A 111 24.61 31.66 10.15
N THR A 112 24.49 32.70 9.34
CA THR A 112 23.38 32.84 8.37
C THR A 112 23.48 31.79 7.26
N GLU A 113 24.68 31.50 6.77
CA GLU A 113 24.92 30.43 5.80
C GLU A 113 24.58 29.04 6.37
N LYS A 114 25.04 28.75 7.59
CA LYS A 114 24.74 27.49 8.27
C LYS A 114 23.26 27.34 8.58
N GLN A 115 22.56 28.42 8.94
CA GLN A 115 21.11 28.38 9.11
C GLN A 115 20.39 28.00 7.81
N LYS A 116 20.77 28.60 6.67
CA LYS A 116 20.21 28.24 5.36
C LYS A 116 20.50 26.79 4.99
N GLU A 117 21.65 26.25 5.40
CA GLU A 117 22.00 24.85 5.18
C GLU A 117 21.10 23.91 6.00
N VAL A 118 20.87 24.22 7.28
CA VAL A 118 19.92 23.49 8.15
C VAL A 118 18.50 23.53 7.58
N ASP A 119 18.02 24.69 7.14
CA ASP A 119 16.67 24.83 6.58
C ASP A 119 16.50 23.98 5.31
N ARG A 120 17.52 23.95 4.42
CA ARG A 120 17.52 23.06 3.25
C ARG A 120 17.48 21.58 3.62
N TYR A 121 18.18 21.17 4.68
CA TYR A 121 18.11 19.77 5.13
C TYR A 121 16.74 19.43 5.73
N ARG A 122 16.11 20.35 6.46
CA ARG A 122 14.75 20.16 6.98
C ARG A 122 13.73 20.02 5.85
N GLU A 123 13.79 20.89 4.84
CA GLU A 123 12.92 20.79 3.66
C GLU A 123 13.10 19.45 2.94
N ARG A 124 14.35 19.02 2.74
CA ARG A 124 14.64 17.73 2.09
C ARG A 124 14.14 16.55 2.92
N LEU A 125 14.30 16.59 4.24
CA LEU A 125 13.81 15.55 5.14
C LEU A 125 12.28 15.49 5.13
N ALA A 126 11.60 16.64 5.21
CA ALA A 126 10.16 16.73 5.11
C ALA A 126 9.65 16.11 3.80
N ALA A 127 10.23 16.51 2.66
CA ALA A 127 9.86 15.98 1.34
C ALA A 127 10.14 14.47 1.18
N MET A 128 11.18 13.93 1.81
CA MET A 128 11.42 12.48 1.82
C MET A 128 10.44 11.73 2.73
N SER A 129 10.13 12.30 3.89
CA SER A 129 9.17 11.72 4.83
C SER A 129 7.75 11.70 4.27
N GLU A 130 7.32 12.77 3.61
CA GLU A 130 6.02 12.87 2.95
C GLU A 130 5.91 11.87 1.80
N ARG A 131 6.95 11.74 0.97
CA ARG A 131 6.99 10.72 -0.09
C ARG A 131 6.88 9.31 0.46
N LYS A 132 7.64 8.99 1.52
CA LYS A 132 7.57 7.67 2.15
C LYS A 132 6.22 7.41 2.81
N PHE A 133 5.61 8.44 3.39
CA PHE A 133 4.26 8.38 3.97
C PHE A 133 3.19 8.12 2.90
N ILE A 134 3.30 8.74 1.72
CA ILE A 134 2.38 8.53 0.59
C ILE A 134 2.52 7.12 -0.02
N GLN A 135 3.69 6.49 0.13
CA GLN A 135 3.99 5.15 -0.40
C GLN A 135 3.40 4.00 0.44
N ASP A 136 3.17 4.19 1.75
CA ASP A 136 2.54 3.16 2.59
C ASP A 136 1.19 3.65 3.13
N GLN A 137 0.19 3.65 2.24
CA GLN A 137 -1.15 4.16 2.55
C GLN A 137 -1.98 3.23 3.44
N ARG A 138 -1.41 2.13 3.94
CA ARG A 138 -2.09 1.21 4.86
C ARG A 138 -2.49 1.89 6.17
N ALA A 139 -1.60 2.72 6.72
CA ALA A 139 -1.82 3.40 8.00
C ALA A 139 -2.62 4.70 7.87
N THR A 140 -2.60 5.32 6.69
CA THR A 140 -3.19 6.64 6.46
C THR A 140 -3.64 6.77 5.01
N GLU A 141 -4.95 6.63 4.82
CA GLU A 141 -5.58 6.69 3.51
C GLU A 141 -5.80 8.15 3.07
N ASN A 142 -5.47 8.45 1.82
CA ASN A 142 -5.83 9.72 1.21
C ASN A 142 -7.35 9.74 0.91
N ILE A 143 -8.12 10.46 1.73
CA ILE A 143 -9.58 10.57 1.59
C ILE A 143 -10.02 11.27 0.29
N LEU A 144 -9.11 11.97 -0.41
CA LEU A 144 -9.37 12.61 -1.70
C LEU A 144 -8.98 11.71 -2.89
N SER A 145 -8.38 10.55 -2.64
CA SER A 145 -8.07 9.59 -3.71
C SER A 145 -9.37 9.11 -4.36
N ASN A 146 -9.35 8.96 -5.68
CA ASN A 146 -10.48 8.38 -6.40
C ASN A 146 -10.51 6.85 -6.32
N ASN A 147 -9.41 6.23 -5.86
CA ASN A 147 -9.24 4.78 -5.78
C ASN A 147 -8.83 4.36 -4.37
N ARG A 148 -9.66 4.69 -3.38
CA ARG A 148 -9.43 4.37 -1.97
C ARG A 148 -9.52 2.86 -1.72
N GLN A 149 -8.63 2.35 -0.88
CA GLN A 149 -8.62 0.95 -0.50
C GLN A 149 -9.86 0.62 0.34
N SER A 150 -10.23 1.49 1.30
CA SER A 150 -11.44 1.29 2.11
C SER A 150 -12.72 1.24 1.26
N GLU A 151 -12.80 2.07 0.21
CA GLU A 151 -13.90 2.01 -0.76
C GLU A 151 -13.89 0.73 -1.57
N LEU A 152 -12.72 0.24 -2.00
CA LEU A 152 -12.61 -1.04 -2.69
C LEU A 152 -13.03 -2.21 -1.80
N GLU A 153 -12.61 -2.23 -0.54
CA GLU A 153 -12.99 -3.25 0.43
C GLU A 153 -14.51 -3.23 0.68
N ASN A 154 -15.08 -2.05 0.87
CA ASN A 154 -16.53 -1.88 1.02
C ASN A 154 -17.28 -2.30 -0.26
N GLN A 155 -16.79 -1.91 -1.44
CA GLN A 155 -17.36 -2.28 -2.72
C GLN A 155 -17.29 -3.78 -2.97
N TYR A 156 -16.20 -4.43 -2.58
CA TYR A 156 -16.04 -5.89 -2.64
C TYR A 156 -17.14 -6.60 -1.85
N ILE A 157 -17.45 -6.09 -0.66
CA ILE A 157 -18.44 -6.68 0.25
C ILE A 157 -19.87 -6.34 -0.19
N ALA A 158 -20.19 -5.07 -0.39
CA ALA A 158 -21.57 -4.60 -0.52
C ALA A 158 -22.10 -4.60 -1.96
N GLU A 159 -21.29 -4.19 -2.94
CA GLU A 159 -21.76 -4.00 -4.32
C GLU A 159 -21.39 -5.16 -5.22
N PHE A 160 -20.17 -5.66 -5.09
CA PHE A 160 -19.65 -6.69 -5.97
C PHE A 160 -20.22 -8.05 -5.58
N ARG A 161 -20.01 -8.48 -4.34
CA ARG A 161 -20.45 -9.79 -3.84
C ARG A 161 -21.98 -9.92 -3.79
N ASP A 162 -22.67 -8.92 -3.24
CA ASP A 162 -24.13 -8.99 -2.99
C ASP A 162 -24.97 -8.34 -4.11
N GLY A 163 -24.35 -7.56 -5.01
CA GLY A 163 -25.00 -6.93 -6.15
C GLY A 163 -24.61 -7.59 -7.48
N LYS A 164 -23.55 -7.10 -8.12
CA LYS A 164 -23.16 -7.45 -9.50
C LYS A 164 -22.97 -8.95 -9.71
N ARG A 165 -22.39 -9.64 -8.74
CA ARG A 165 -22.22 -11.10 -8.77
C ARG A 165 -23.56 -11.82 -8.73
N VAL A 166 -24.53 -11.36 -7.93
CA VAL A 166 -25.86 -11.99 -7.84
C VAL A 166 -26.61 -11.86 -9.16
N ASP A 167 -26.50 -10.70 -9.83
CA ASP A 167 -27.05 -10.50 -11.17
C ASP A 167 -26.41 -11.46 -12.19
N ALA A 168 -25.09 -11.61 -12.16
CA ALA A 168 -24.38 -12.56 -13.01
C ALA A 168 -24.78 -14.02 -12.72
N ILE A 169 -24.89 -14.39 -11.44
CA ILE A 169 -25.38 -15.73 -11.02
C ILE A 169 -26.77 -15.98 -11.57
N LYS A 170 -27.66 -14.97 -11.55
CA LYS A 170 -29.01 -15.09 -12.10
C LYS A 170 -28.97 -15.34 -13.61
N ILE A 171 -28.18 -14.57 -14.36
CA ILE A 171 -27.98 -14.79 -15.81
C ILE A 171 -27.50 -16.21 -16.09
N ILE A 172 -26.51 -16.70 -15.34
CA ILE A 172 -25.97 -18.07 -15.50
C ILE A 172 -27.05 -19.13 -15.24
N LYS A 173 -27.83 -18.95 -14.17
CA LYS A 173 -28.92 -19.87 -13.81
C LYS A 173 -30.04 -19.89 -14.85
N ASP A 174 -30.40 -18.73 -15.39
CA ASP A 174 -31.48 -18.61 -16.38
C ASP A 174 -31.08 -19.24 -17.72
N SER A 175 -29.79 -19.24 -18.06
CA SER A 175 -29.25 -19.86 -19.28
C SER A 175 -28.98 -21.36 -19.18
N THR A 176 -28.96 -21.95 -17.97
CA THR A 176 -28.66 -23.38 -17.77
C THR A 176 -29.93 -24.16 -17.40
N THR A 177 -30.29 -25.16 -18.22
CA THR A 177 -31.52 -25.96 -18.05
C THR A 177 -31.35 -27.07 -16.99
N GLY A 178 -31.38 -26.73 -15.69
CA GLY A 178 -31.46 -27.73 -14.59
C GLY A 178 -31.20 -27.18 -13.18
N PRO A 179 -31.61 -27.89 -12.09
CA PRO A 179 -31.36 -27.44 -10.71
C PRO A 179 -29.85 -27.59 -10.36
N GLN A 180 -29.11 -26.51 -10.12
CA GLN A 180 -29.03 -25.64 -8.91
C GLN A 180 -28.06 -26.16 -7.83
N GLY A 181 -26.78 -26.27 -8.17
CA GLY A 181 -25.65 -26.45 -7.25
C GLY A 181 -24.79 -25.18 -7.08
N PRO A 182 -23.54 -25.29 -6.58
CA PRO A 182 -22.61 -24.17 -6.49
C PRO A 182 -22.12 -23.64 -7.86
N GLN A 183 -22.49 -24.27 -8.97
CA GLN A 183 -21.97 -24.02 -10.32
C GLN A 183 -22.04 -22.56 -10.77
N ALA A 184 -23.20 -21.91 -10.65
CA ALA A 184 -23.34 -20.51 -11.08
C ALA A 184 -22.46 -19.57 -10.24
N SER A 185 -22.38 -19.83 -8.93
CA SER A 185 -21.51 -19.08 -8.02
C SER A 185 -20.03 -19.35 -8.30
N ARG A 186 -19.67 -20.60 -8.64
CA ARG A 186 -18.31 -20.98 -9.04
C ARG A 186 -17.92 -20.31 -10.34
N LEU A 187 -18.78 -20.30 -11.36
CA LEU A 187 -18.48 -19.66 -12.64
C LEU A 187 -18.31 -18.14 -12.48
N ALA A 188 -19.19 -17.48 -11.73
CA ALA A 188 -19.04 -16.06 -11.42
C ALA A 188 -17.73 -15.76 -10.64
N CYS A 189 -17.29 -16.69 -9.78
CA CYS A 189 -16.01 -16.64 -9.08
C CYS A 189 -14.83 -16.82 -10.04
N LEU A 190 -14.89 -17.81 -10.94
CA LEU A 190 -13.87 -18.07 -11.94
C LEU A 190 -13.64 -16.85 -12.84
N ILE A 191 -14.70 -16.21 -13.32
CA ILE A 191 -14.59 -14.98 -14.14
C ILE A 191 -13.77 -13.92 -13.39
N PHE A 192 -14.07 -13.71 -12.11
CA PHE A 192 -13.33 -12.73 -11.30
C PHE A 192 -11.88 -13.16 -11.05
N GLU A 193 -11.62 -14.44 -10.77
CA GLU A 193 -10.26 -14.99 -10.63
C GLU A 193 -9.42 -14.74 -11.88
N VAL A 194 -9.96 -15.05 -13.06
CA VAL A 194 -9.28 -14.80 -14.34
C VAL A 194 -9.02 -13.32 -14.54
N SER A 195 -10.03 -12.46 -14.33
CA SER A 195 -9.84 -11.00 -14.44
C SER A 195 -8.76 -10.47 -13.51
N TYR A 196 -8.68 -10.99 -12.29
CA TYR A 196 -7.64 -10.62 -11.34
C TYR A 196 -6.25 -11.07 -11.79
N GLU A 197 -6.11 -12.31 -12.26
CA GLU A 197 -4.83 -12.83 -12.74
C GLU A 197 -4.28 -12.05 -13.94
N CYS A 198 -5.12 -11.78 -14.93
CA CYS A 198 -4.73 -10.99 -16.10
C CYS A 198 -4.32 -9.58 -15.65
N ALA A 199 -5.10 -8.93 -14.78
CA ALA A 199 -4.77 -7.60 -14.26
C ALA A 199 -3.44 -7.59 -13.46
N ALA A 200 -3.22 -8.59 -12.62
CA ALA A 200 -1.98 -8.73 -11.85
C ALA A 200 -0.77 -8.94 -12.76
N THR A 201 -0.93 -9.72 -13.83
CA THR A 201 0.10 -9.95 -14.85
C THR A 201 0.41 -8.67 -15.62
N VAL A 202 -0.61 -7.94 -16.07
CA VAL A 202 -0.45 -6.65 -16.76
C VAL A 202 0.27 -5.64 -15.85
N ARG A 203 -0.14 -5.53 -14.58
CA ARG A 203 0.55 -4.67 -13.61
C ARG A 203 2.02 -5.06 -13.45
N LYS A 204 2.30 -6.35 -13.30
CA LYS A 204 3.69 -6.84 -13.16
C LYS A 204 4.51 -6.46 -14.39
N ASN A 205 4.03 -6.76 -15.59
CA ASN A 205 4.70 -6.40 -16.83
C ASN A 205 4.94 -4.89 -16.96
N PHE A 206 3.95 -4.07 -16.57
CA PHE A 206 4.09 -2.62 -16.54
C PHE A 206 5.17 -2.16 -15.54
N THR A 207 5.21 -2.78 -14.35
CA THR A 207 6.18 -2.47 -13.30
C THR A 207 7.60 -2.83 -13.78
N ASP A 208 7.79 -4.05 -14.27
CA ASP A 208 9.08 -4.57 -14.76
C ASP A 208 9.61 -3.71 -15.93
N MET A 209 8.72 -3.35 -16.87
CA MET A 209 9.05 -2.46 -17.97
C MET A 209 9.45 -1.06 -17.47
N THR A 210 8.67 -0.48 -16.55
CA THR A 210 8.91 0.87 -16.03
C THR A 210 10.20 0.94 -15.22
N GLU A 211 10.48 -0.07 -14.39
CA GLU A 211 11.72 -0.20 -13.65
C GLU A 211 12.92 -0.18 -14.60
N THR A 212 12.88 -0.98 -15.67
CA THR A 212 13.97 -1.05 -16.63
C THR A 212 14.11 0.23 -17.45
N LEU A 213 12.99 0.90 -17.78
CA LEU A 213 13.01 2.22 -18.43
C LEU A 213 13.68 3.28 -17.54
N LEU A 214 13.33 3.32 -16.25
CA LEU A 214 13.89 4.25 -15.29
C LEU A 214 15.39 3.99 -15.07
N ASP A 215 15.81 2.73 -14.98
CA ASP A 215 17.23 2.38 -14.87
C ASP A 215 18.02 2.81 -16.12
N ASN A 216 17.49 2.56 -17.32
CA ASN A 216 18.11 3.02 -18.57
C ASN A 216 18.19 4.55 -18.67
N LEU A 217 17.15 5.27 -18.22
CA LEU A 217 17.16 6.73 -18.19
C LEU A 217 18.30 7.27 -17.32
N VAL A 218 18.58 6.62 -16.19
CA VAL A 218 19.66 7.00 -15.28
C VAL A 218 21.03 6.62 -15.86
N THR A 219 21.18 5.38 -16.33
CA THR A 219 22.49 4.84 -16.77
C THR A 219 22.92 5.37 -18.14
N GLN A 220 21.98 5.66 -19.04
CA GLN A 220 22.25 6.12 -20.40
C GLN A 220 21.99 7.61 -20.62
N ALA A 221 21.79 8.40 -19.54
CA ALA A 221 21.44 9.82 -19.63
C ALA A 221 22.30 10.65 -20.62
N PRO A 222 23.64 10.52 -20.67
CA PRO A 222 24.46 11.27 -21.64
C PRO A 222 24.25 10.84 -23.10
N SER A 223 23.97 9.55 -23.34
CA SER A 223 23.66 9.02 -24.68
C SER A 223 22.28 9.50 -25.16
N ILE A 224 21.31 9.57 -24.24
CA ILE A 224 19.94 10.01 -24.53
C ILE A 224 19.90 11.53 -24.72
N GLY A 225 20.58 12.32 -23.87
CA GLY A 225 20.60 13.78 -23.93
C GLY A 225 21.64 14.37 -24.88
N GLY A 226 22.37 13.53 -25.62
CA GLY A 226 23.41 13.97 -26.55
C GLY A 226 22.86 14.71 -27.78
N LYS A 227 23.74 15.42 -28.51
CA LYS A 227 23.39 16.13 -29.76
C LYS A 227 22.79 15.24 -30.86
N LYS A 228 23.03 13.92 -30.76
CA LYS A 228 22.38 12.87 -31.56
C LYS A 228 21.76 11.89 -30.57
N PRO A 229 20.51 12.11 -30.13
CA PRO A 229 19.87 11.25 -29.15
C PRO A 229 19.68 9.86 -29.75
N ASP A 230 20.08 8.84 -29.00
CA ASP A 230 19.87 7.43 -29.37
C ASP A 230 18.73 6.85 -28.52
N SER A 231 17.49 6.98 -29.02
CA SER A 231 16.29 6.50 -28.35
C SER A 231 16.22 4.97 -28.26
N SER A 232 17.02 4.25 -29.04
CA SER A 232 17.07 2.79 -28.98
C SER A 232 17.65 2.27 -27.67
N LYS A 233 18.43 3.10 -26.95
CA LYS A 233 18.98 2.79 -25.63
C LYS A 233 18.00 2.99 -24.47
N LEU A 234 16.83 3.59 -24.76
CA LEU A 234 15.82 3.89 -23.77
C LEU A 234 14.97 2.65 -23.49
N PHE A 235 14.60 1.93 -24.55
CA PHE A 235 13.79 0.71 -24.47
C PHE A 235 14.70 -0.53 -24.47
N PRO A 236 14.77 -1.26 -23.36
CA PRO A 236 15.56 -2.49 -23.26
C PRO A 236 14.91 -3.62 -24.08
N ASP A 237 15.72 -4.62 -24.44
CA ASP A 237 15.22 -5.89 -24.96
C ASP A 237 14.45 -6.61 -23.84
N PRO A 238 13.24 -7.18 -24.05
CA PRO A 238 12.38 -7.74 -22.99
C PRO A 238 13.00 -8.88 -22.16
N ARG A 239 14.19 -9.34 -22.53
CA ARG A 239 14.94 -10.43 -21.87
C ARG A 239 16.04 -9.94 -20.93
N SER A 240 16.22 -8.63 -20.82
CA SER A 240 17.26 -8.00 -19.99
C SER A 240 16.74 -7.84 -18.57
N SER A 241 16.85 -8.89 -17.74
CA SER A 241 16.56 -8.76 -16.31
C SER A 241 17.65 -7.89 -15.67
N SER A 242 17.31 -6.68 -15.23
CA SER A 242 18.24 -5.89 -14.42
C SER A 242 18.35 -6.54 -13.04
N ASN A 243 19.57 -6.85 -12.61
CA ASN A 243 19.81 -7.37 -11.27
C ASN A 243 19.91 -6.19 -10.31
N GLY A 244 18.79 -5.85 -9.67
CA GLY A 244 18.71 -4.91 -8.55
C GLY A 244 18.68 -3.45 -8.97
N ALA A 245 17.47 -2.91 -9.14
CA ALA A 245 17.28 -1.48 -9.28
C ALA A 245 17.85 -0.71 -8.09
N SER A 246 18.49 0.43 -8.39
CA SER A 246 18.90 1.40 -7.37
C SER A 246 17.70 1.86 -6.55
N THR A 247 17.90 2.17 -5.26
CA THR A 247 16.84 2.72 -4.38
C THR A 247 16.13 3.93 -4.99
N ALA A 248 16.86 4.77 -5.73
CA ALA A 248 16.27 5.92 -6.41
C ALA A 248 15.32 5.54 -7.57
N VAL A 249 15.60 4.44 -8.28
CA VAL A 249 14.73 3.90 -9.33
C VAL A 249 13.46 3.32 -8.72
N GLN A 250 13.60 2.62 -7.59
CA GLN A 250 12.45 2.10 -6.85
C GLN A 250 11.54 3.22 -6.30
N ASP A 251 12.11 4.30 -5.77
CA ASP A 251 11.34 5.45 -5.29
C ASP A 251 10.54 6.10 -6.43
N ALA A 252 11.17 6.30 -7.59
CA ALA A 252 10.50 6.83 -8.78
C ALA A 252 9.41 5.89 -9.30
N LEU A 253 9.66 4.59 -9.31
CA LEU A 253 8.66 3.58 -9.67
C LEU A 253 7.45 3.61 -8.73
N ASN A 254 7.68 3.74 -7.43
CA ASN A 254 6.62 3.87 -6.44
C ASN A 254 5.77 5.13 -6.69
N GLU A 255 6.40 6.26 -7.00
CA GLU A 255 5.70 7.51 -7.39
C GLU A 255 4.85 7.31 -8.65
N VAL A 256 5.38 6.61 -9.68
CA VAL A 256 4.61 6.27 -10.89
C VAL A 256 3.40 5.40 -10.53
N MET A 257 3.57 4.40 -9.67
CA MET A 257 2.47 3.53 -9.26
C MET A 257 1.38 4.26 -8.47
N VAL A 258 1.72 5.30 -7.70
CA VAL A 258 0.72 6.18 -7.07
C VAL A 258 -0.09 6.92 -8.13
N LEU A 259 0.53 7.41 -9.20
CA LEU A 259 -0.19 8.06 -10.31
C LEU A 259 -1.10 7.08 -11.06
N VAL A 260 -0.62 5.85 -11.28
CA VAL A 260 -1.42 4.77 -11.89
C VAL A 260 -2.63 4.45 -11.01
N LYS A 261 -2.45 4.32 -9.69
CA LYS A 261 -3.55 4.12 -8.72
C LYS A 261 -4.63 5.19 -8.85
N GLU A 262 -4.24 6.47 -8.85
CA GLU A 262 -5.17 7.60 -8.90
C GLU A 262 -5.94 7.70 -10.22
N LYS A 263 -5.36 7.17 -11.30
CA LYS A 263 -5.99 7.14 -12.63
C LYS A 263 -6.73 5.84 -12.94
N ALA A 264 -6.53 4.79 -12.15
CA ALA A 264 -7.05 3.45 -12.43
C ALA A 264 -8.57 3.39 -12.68
N VAL A 265 -9.36 4.23 -11.98
CA VAL A 265 -10.82 4.31 -12.15
C VAL A 265 -11.23 4.75 -13.56
N ASN A 266 -10.37 5.50 -14.24
CA ASN A 266 -10.66 6.12 -15.53
C ASN A 266 -9.90 5.48 -16.70
N HIS A 267 -9.17 4.39 -16.47
CA HIS A 267 -8.45 3.71 -17.55
C HIS A 267 -9.42 2.98 -18.49
N GLU A 268 -9.15 3.05 -19.80
CA GLU A 268 -9.81 2.18 -20.76
C GLU A 268 -9.15 0.80 -20.74
N LEU A 269 -9.91 -0.24 -20.39
CA LEU A 269 -9.38 -1.59 -20.17
C LEU A 269 -9.75 -2.58 -21.28
N LYS A 270 -9.95 -2.11 -22.52
CA LYS A 270 -10.39 -2.96 -23.65
C LYS A 270 -9.44 -4.13 -23.91
N GLU A 271 -8.13 -3.86 -23.98
CA GLU A 271 -7.11 -4.90 -24.19
C GLU A 271 -7.06 -5.92 -23.03
N LEU A 272 -7.32 -5.47 -21.80
CA LEU A 272 -7.42 -6.37 -20.65
C LEU A 272 -8.67 -7.24 -20.74
N VAL A 273 -9.81 -6.67 -21.14
CA VAL A 273 -11.07 -7.42 -21.32
C VAL A 273 -10.90 -8.49 -22.40
N GLU A 274 -10.30 -8.14 -23.54
CA GLU A 274 -10.00 -9.10 -24.62
C GLU A 274 -9.11 -10.26 -24.12
N THR A 275 -8.04 -9.93 -23.39
CA THR A 275 -7.16 -10.95 -22.76
C THR A 275 -7.93 -11.85 -21.79
N VAL A 276 -8.83 -11.27 -20.99
CA VAL A 276 -9.63 -12.03 -20.03
C VAL A 276 -10.62 -12.94 -20.73
N GLU A 277 -11.24 -12.53 -21.83
CA GLU A 277 -12.16 -13.39 -22.60
C GLU A 277 -11.42 -14.61 -23.19
N GLU A 278 -10.21 -14.42 -23.73
CA GLU A 278 -9.36 -15.50 -24.24
C GLU A 278 -8.92 -16.48 -23.13
N ASP A 279 -8.43 -15.96 -22.01
CA ASP A 279 -7.97 -16.77 -20.88
C ASP A 279 -9.13 -17.47 -20.17
N LEU A 280 -10.32 -16.85 -20.14
CA LEU A 280 -11.51 -17.39 -19.50
C LEU A 280 -12.01 -18.64 -20.21
N GLU A 281 -12.09 -18.64 -21.55
CA GLU A 281 -12.49 -19.82 -22.31
C GLU A 281 -11.57 -21.00 -22.00
N THR A 282 -10.25 -20.77 -22.08
CA THR A 282 -9.22 -21.78 -21.81
C THR A 282 -9.35 -22.34 -20.40
N LYS A 283 -9.36 -21.48 -19.37
CA LYS A 283 -9.43 -21.91 -17.96
C LYS A 283 -10.76 -22.56 -17.60
N TRP A 284 -11.87 -22.12 -18.18
CA TRP A 284 -13.18 -22.73 -17.94
C TRP A 284 -13.19 -24.17 -18.45
N ILE A 285 -12.74 -24.40 -19.67
CA ILE A 285 -12.64 -25.76 -20.25
C ILE A 285 -11.70 -26.63 -19.40
N GLU A 286 -10.51 -26.14 -19.08
CA GLU A 286 -9.51 -26.90 -18.31
C GLU A 286 -10.01 -27.29 -16.92
N GLN A 287 -10.60 -26.35 -16.17
CA GLN A 287 -11.13 -26.64 -14.84
C GLN A 287 -12.31 -27.60 -14.90
N ARG A 288 -13.20 -27.45 -15.89
CA ARG A 288 -14.33 -28.38 -16.06
C ARG A 288 -13.83 -29.79 -16.32
N ASP A 289 -12.86 -29.96 -17.22
CA ASP A 289 -12.31 -31.27 -17.58
C ASP A 289 -11.51 -31.89 -16.42
N GLN A 290 -10.84 -31.06 -15.61
CA GLN A 290 -10.21 -31.51 -14.37
C GLN A 290 -11.24 -32.04 -13.36
N HIS A 291 -12.33 -31.31 -13.13
CA HIS A 291 -13.38 -31.75 -12.19
C HIS A 291 -14.20 -32.93 -12.72
N GLN A 292 -14.48 -33.00 -14.03
CA GLN A 292 -15.16 -34.15 -14.63
C GLN A 292 -14.36 -35.45 -14.48
N ARG A 293 -13.02 -35.39 -14.61
CA ARG A 293 -12.15 -36.55 -14.32
C ARG A 293 -12.26 -37.04 -12.86
N ASN A 294 -12.64 -36.16 -11.94
CA ASN A 294 -12.88 -36.48 -10.53
C ASN A 294 -14.35 -36.82 -10.24
N ASN A 295 -15.21 -37.01 -11.26
CA ASN A 295 -16.66 -37.18 -11.12
C ASN A 295 -17.34 -36.00 -10.39
N GLU A 296 -16.81 -34.80 -10.54
CA GLU A 296 -17.34 -33.59 -9.92
C GLU A 296 -17.94 -32.66 -10.96
N ASP A 297 -19.19 -32.28 -10.75
CA ASP A 297 -19.86 -31.28 -11.57
C ASP A 297 -19.91 -29.94 -10.81
N ILE A 298 -18.89 -29.09 -11.03
CA ILE A 298 -18.71 -27.79 -10.33
C ILE A 298 -18.79 -26.59 -11.28
N LEU A 299 -18.64 -26.82 -12.58
CA LEU A 299 -18.75 -25.78 -13.60
C LEU A 299 -19.71 -26.26 -14.69
N PRO A 300 -20.61 -25.38 -15.18
CA PRO A 300 -21.43 -25.73 -16.34
C PRO A 300 -20.54 -25.88 -17.59
N PRO A 301 -21.06 -26.48 -18.66
CA PRO A 301 -20.39 -26.47 -19.96
C PRO A 301 -20.07 -25.05 -20.42
N TYR A 302 -18.92 -24.89 -21.09
CA TYR A 302 -18.62 -23.64 -21.78
C TYR A 302 -19.69 -23.37 -22.83
N ASP A 303 -20.14 -22.11 -22.89
CA ASP A 303 -21.19 -21.65 -23.78
C ASP A 303 -20.88 -20.20 -24.20
N GLY A 304 -20.40 -20.02 -25.43
CA GLY A 304 -20.04 -18.70 -25.97
C GLY A 304 -21.17 -17.66 -25.88
N PRO A 305 -22.43 -17.99 -26.25
CA PRO A 305 -23.60 -17.16 -25.97
C PRO A 305 -23.76 -16.73 -24.51
N LEU A 306 -23.52 -17.62 -23.54
CA LEU A 306 -23.53 -17.26 -22.12
C LEU A 306 -22.41 -16.28 -21.79
N THR A 307 -21.19 -16.51 -22.28
CA THR A 307 -20.06 -15.56 -22.11
C THR A 307 -20.42 -14.17 -22.64
N ALA A 308 -21.01 -14.09 -23.84
CA ALA A 308 -21.46 -12.83 -24.43
C ALA A 308 -22.56 -12.13 -23.60
N SER A 309 -23.43 -12.90 -22.93
CA SER A 309 -24.42 -12.33 -22.00
C SER A 309 -23.80 -11.79 -20.70
N LEU A 310 -22.57 -12.21 -20.38
CA LEU A 310 -21.83 -11.82 -19.17
C LEU A 310 -20.79 -10.72 -19.43
N THR A 311 -20.68 -10.15 -20.64
CA THR A 311 -19.69 -9.11 -20.98
C THR A 311 -19.65 -7.96 -19.97
N LYS A 312 -20.81 -7.43 -19.55
CA LYS A 312 -20.86 -6.35 -18.54
C LYS A 312 -20.29 -6.76 -17.17
N TYR A 313 -20.42 -8.04 -16.81
CA TYR A 313 -19.84 -8.57 -15.58
C TYR A 313 -18.34 -8.75 -15.74
N ILE A 314 -17.87 -9.22 -16.90
CA ILE A 314 -16.44 -9.34 -17.23
C ILE A 314 -15.76 -7.96 -17.21
N GLU A 315 -16.34 -6.96 -17.88
CA GLU A 315 -15.87 -5.57 -17.85
C GLU A 315 -15.75 -5.03 -16.41
N TYR A 316 -16.78 -5.28 -15.60
CA TYR A 316 -16.76 -4.88 -14.19
C TYR A 316 -15.65 -5.60 -13.41
N CYS A 317 -15.49 -6.91 -13.59
CA CYS A 317 -14.41 -7.68 -12.97
C CYS A 317 -13.03 -7.14 -13.37
N CYS A 318 -12.84 -6.79 -14.64
CA CYS A 318 -11.59 -6.19 -15.13
C CYS A 318 -11.32 -4.84 -14.46
N GLN A 319 -12.32 -3.95 -14.43
CA GLN A 319 -12.20 -2.64 -13.78
C GLN A 319 -11.90 -2.75 -12.28
N PHE A 320 -12.60 -3.65 -11.60
CA PHE A 320 -12.41 -3.87 -10.18
C PHE A 320 -11.03 -4.47 -9.89
N SER A 321 -10.64 -5.53 -10.60
CA SER A 321 -9.33 -6.17 -10.49
C SER A 321 -8.19 -5.20 -10.77
N TRP A 322 -8.29 -4.38 -11.82
CA TRP A 322 -7.29 -3.36 -12.12
C TRP A 322 -7.11 -2.37 -10.97
N ARG A 323 -8.21 -1.91 -10.37
CA ARG A 323 -8.17 -1.01 -9.20
C ARG A 323 -7.56 -1.67 -7.97
N MET A 324 -7.78 -2.97 -7.76
CA MET A 324 -7.18 -3.73 -6.65
C MET A 324 -5.67 -3.88 -6.81
N VAL A 325 -5.22 -4.33 -7.98
CA VAL A 325 -3.79 -4.60 -8.20
C VAL A 325 -2.99 -3.30 -8.23
N THR A 326 -3.58 -2.19 -8.69
CA THR A 326 -2.92 -0.87 -8.70
C THR A 326 -2.87 -0.17 -7.35
N GLN A 327 -3.44 -0.74 -6.28
CA GLN A 327 -3.22 -0.21 -4.94
C GLN A 327 -1.71 -0.19 -4.61
N VAL A 328 -1.34 0.74 -3.73
CA VAL A 328 0.03 0.91 -3.26
C VAL A 328 -0.02 0.87 -1.72
N PRO A 329 0.19 -0.32 -1.12
CA PRO A 329 0.50 -1.61 -1.75
C PRO A 329 -0.72 -2.36 -2.34
N PRO A 330 -0.53 -3.35 -3.24
CA PRO A 330 -1.64 -4.06 -3.91
C PRO A 330 -2.52 -4.86 -2.97
N VAL A 331 -3.84 -4.87 -3.23
CA VAL A 331 -4.79 -5.77 -2.57
C VAL A 331 -4.85 -7.10 -3.33
N LYS A 332 -4.88 -8.21 -2.60
CA LYS A 332 -4.75 -9.56 -3.14
C LYS A 332 -6.03 -10.37 -2.96
N ILE A 333 -6.14 -11.45 -3.74
CA ILE A 333 -7.15 -12.49 -3.53
C ILE A 333 -6.52 -13.86 -3.30
N GLY A 334 -7.09 -14.63 -2.38
CA GLY A 334 -6.73 -16.02 -2.09
C GLY A 334 -7.78 -16.98 -2.65
N TYR A 335 -7.38 -17.79 -3.64
CA TYR A 335 -8.28 -18.72 -4.35
C TYR A 335 -7.59 -19.98 -4.89
N GLN A 336 -6.29 -20.13 -4.64
CA GLN A 336 -5.52 -21.27 -5.14
C GLN A 336 -6.02 -22.56 -4.48
N ILE A 337 -6.02 -23.66 -5.24
CA ILE A 337 -6.43 -25.01 -4.81
C ILE A 337 -5.25 -25.95 -5.12
N PRO A 338 -4.94 -26.95 -4.26
CA PRO A 338 -5.66 -27.34 -3.04
C PRO A 338 -5.11 -26.64 -1.80
N THR A 339 -5.92 -25.77 -1.19
CA THR A 339 -5.66 -25.25 0.16
C THR A 339 -6.52 -26.00 1.16
N ALA A 340 -5.93 -26.35 2.31
CA ALA A 340 -6.68 -26.85 3.44
C ALA A 340 -7.68 -25.78 3.93
N TYR A 341 -8.84 -26.21 4.41
CA TYR A 341 -9.79 -25.28 5.01
C TYR A 341 -9.20 -24.68 6.29
N ASP A 342 -8.96 -23.38 6.26
CA ASP A 342 -8.68 -22.58 7.45
C ASP A 342 -9.90 -21.73 7.84
N PRO A 343 -10.50 -21.92 9.03
CA PRO A 343 -11.60 -21.09 9.50
C PRO A 343 -11.22 -19.62 9.75
N LYS A 344 -9.92 -19.27 9.82
CA LYS A 344 -9.46 -17.88 9.87
C LYS A 344 -9.64 -17.17 8.52
N SER A 345 -9.49 -17.91 7.42
CA SER A 345 -9.50 -17.36 6.06
C SER A 345 -10.78 -17.71 5.28
N HIS A 346 -11.57 -18.68 5.74
CA HIS A 346 -12.68 -19.23 4.96
C HIS A 346 -13.97 -19.41 5.77
N ASN A 347 -15.10 -19.15 5.11
CA ASN A 347 -16.42 -19.53 5.56
C ASN A 347 -16.93 -20.71 4.73
N GLU A 348 -17.38 -21.78 5.39
CA GLU A 348 -18.16 -22.81 4.70
C GLU A 348 -19.52 -22.21 4.30
N ASN A 349 -19.90 -22.37 3.03
CA ASN A 349 -21.20 -21.89 2.60
C ASN A 349 -22.32 -22.80 3.14
N SER A 350 -23.19 -22.24 3.99
CA SER A 350 -24.28 -22.98 4.64
C SER A 350 -25.28 -23.61 3.67
N SER A 351 -25.45 -23.04 2.47
CA SER A 351 -26.37 -23.57 1.44
C SER A 351 -25.89 -24.89 0.84
N PHE A 352 -24.59 -25.17 0.97
CA PHE A 352 -23.94 -26.39 0.47
C PHE A 352 -23.26 -27.19 1.59
N ALA A 353 -23.49 -26.80 2.85
CA ALA A 353 -23.02 -27.53 4.01
C ALA A 353 -23.87 -28.81 4.16
N GLY A 354 -23.26 -29.97 3.93
CA GLY A 354 -23.83 -31.25 4.33
C GLY A 354 -23.87 -31.48 5.86
N LYS A 355 -24.23 -32.70 6.27
CA LYS A 355 -24.21 -33.16 7.67
C LYS A 355 -22.92 -33.95 7.96
N GLY A 356 -21.87 -33.30 8.47
CA GLY A 356 -20.55 -33.90 8.68
C GLY A 356 -19.65 -32.96 9.44
N LYS A 357 -18.71 -33.48 10.24
CA LYS A 357 -17.82 -32.65 11.05
C LYS A 357 -16.68 -32.10 10.20
N ILE A 358 -16.45 -30.79 10.30
CA ILE A 358 -15.23 -30.14 9.79
C ILE A 358 -14.07 -30.60 10.68
N THR A 359 -13.06 -31.23 10.09
CA THR A 359 -11.80 -31.56 10.74
C THR A 359 -10.68 -30.65 10.23
N ALA A 360 -9.55 -30.60 10.93
CA ALA A 360 -8.36 -29.84 10.51
C ALA A 360 -7.78 -30.28 9.15
N SER A 361 -8.18 -31.46 8.64
CA SER A 361 -7.75 -32.01 7.34
C SER A 361 -8.77 -31.80 6.22
N THR A 362 -9.82 -31.01 6.47
CA THR A 362 -10.87 -30.79 5.47
C THR A 362 -10.32 -29.97 4.32
N GLN A 363 -10.48 -30.46 3.09
CA GLN A 363 -10.00 -29.77 1.89
C GLN A 363 -11.10 -28.93 1.27
N ILE A 364 -10.71 -27.80 0.69
CA ILE A 364 -11.60 -26.97 -0.13
C ILE A 364 -11.85 -27.70 -1.45
N ARG A 365 -13.12 -27.95 -1.75
CA ARG A 365 -13.58 -28.46 -3.05
C ARG A 365 -13.55 -27.37 -4.10
N CYS A 366 -14.12 -26.21 -3.79
CA CYS A 366 -14.03 -25.03 -4.65
C CYS A 366 -14.31 -23.73 -3.88
N TYR A 367 -13.83 -22.62 -4.43
CA TYR A 367 -14.22 -21.29 -4.02
C TYR A 367 -15.52 -20.87 -4.73
N LEU A 368 -16.46 -20.37 -3.95
CA LEU A 368 -17.61 -19.64 -4.45
C LEU A 368 -17.32 -18.14 -4.49
N TRP A 369 -16.46 -17.68 -3.60
CA TRP A 369 -15.93 -16.31 -3.59
C TRP A 369 -14.54 -16.33 -2.97
N PRO A 370 -13.55 -15.65 -3.54
CA PRO A 370 -12.19 -15.74 -3.04
C PRO A 370 -12.04 -15.00 -1.71
N THR A 371 -10.95 -15.28 -1.00
CA THR A 371 -10.58 -14.53 0.20
C THR A 371 -9.98 -13.19 -0.22
N LEU A 372 -10.40 -12.08 0.39
CA LEU A 372 -9.76 -10.78 0.20
C LEU A 372 -8.61 -10.64 1.20
N LEU A 373 -7.43 -10.36 0.68
CA LEU A 373 -6.19 -10.29 1.43
C LEU A 373 -5.55 -8.92 1.23
N ASP A 374 -4.89 -8.42 2.26
CA ASP A 374 -3.98 -7.29 2.09
C ASP A 374 -2.66 -7.75 1.43
N CYS A 375 -1.69 -6.85 1.33
CA CYS A 375 -0.40 -7.17 0.73
C CYS A 375 0.48 -8.10 1.59
N ASP A 376 0.25 -8.17 2.91
CA ASP A 376 0.97 -9.06 3.83
C ASP A 376 0.29 -10.43 3.94
N ASN A 377 -0.82 -10.61 3.21
CA ASN A 377 -1.69 -11.78 3.18
C ASN A 377 -2.55 -11.95 4.44
N ASP A 378 -2.78 -10.86 5.18
CA ASP A 378 -3.77 -10.84 6.25
C ASP A 378 -5.18 -10.78 5.67
N VAL A 379 -6.11 -11.45 6.35
CA VAL A 379 -7.48 -11.62 5.88
C VAL A 379 -8.29 -10.37 6.17
N ILE A 380 -8.57 -9.59 5.12
CA ILE A 380 -9.54 -8.49 5.15
C ILE A 380 -10.96 -9.06 5.15
N LYS A 381 -11.23 -10.01 4.25
CA LYS A 381 -12.54 -10.68 4.14
C LYS A 381 -12.37 -12.15 3.80
N LYS A 382 -12.97 -13.01 4.62
CA LYS A 382 -12.98 -14.46 4.39
C LYS A 382 -13.65 -14.83 3.07
N GLY A 383 -13.04 -15.78 2.36
CA GLY A 383 -13.61 -16.41 1.18
C GLY A 383 -14.77 -17.33 1.54
N ASP A 384 -15.68 -17.56 0.58
CA ASP A 384 -16.74 -18.55 0.71
C ASP A 384 -16.35 -19.82 -0.05
N VAL A 385 -16.41 -20.96 0.63
CA VAL A 385 -15.94 -22.23 0.05
C VAL A 385 -16.96 -23.35 0.20
N VAL A 386 -16.86 -24.32 -0.71
CA VAL A 386 -17.47 -25.65 -0.57
C VAL A 386 -16.38 -26.61 -0.17
N LEU A 387 -16.66 -27.48 0.80
CA LEU A 387 -15.69 -28.43 1.34
C LEU A 387 -15.91 -29.84 0.80
N TYR A 388 -14.81 -30.59 0.62
CA TYR A 388 -14.89 -32.04 0.48
C TYR A 388 -15.35 -32.66 1.79
N ARG A 389 -16.25 -33.63 1.72
CA ARG A 389 -16.72 -34.36 2.90
C ARG A 389 -16.29 -35.80 2.82
N THR A 390 -15.61 -36.27 3.85
CA THR A 390 -15.38 -37.69 4.07
C THR A 390 -16.66 -38.28 4.68
N ASN A 391 -17.25 -39.29 4.03
CA ASN A 391 -18.36 -40.03 4.63
C ASN A 391 -17.88 -40.68 5.93
N ILE A 392 -18.55 -40.39 7.04
CA ILE A 392 -18.44 -41.19 8.25
C ILE A 392 -19.31 -42.43 7.99
N TYR A 393 -18.78 -43.41 7.25
CA TYR A 393 -19.31 -44.77 7.40
C TYR A 393 -18.88 -45.24 8.78
N GLY A 394 -19.88 -45.32 9.68
CA GLY A 394 -19.72 -45.91 11.00
C GLY A 394 -19.19 -47.33 10.88
N PHE A 395 -18.18 -47.62 11.68
CA PHE A 395 -17.83 -48.99 12.07
C PHE A 395 -18.99 -49.66 12.78
#